data_AF-A0A173KVF7-F1
#
_entry.id   AF-A0A173KVF7-F1
#
_cell.length_a   1.000
_cell.length_b   1.000
_cell.length_c   1.000
_cell.angle_alpha   90.00
_cell.angle_beta   90.00
_cell.angle_gamma   90.00
#
_symmetry.space_group_name_H-M   'P 1'
#
loop_
_entity.id
_entity.type
_entity.pdbx_description
1 polymer ?
#
loop_
_entity_poly.entity_id
_entity_poly.type
_entity_poly.pdbx_seq_one_letter_code
_entity_poly.pdbx_strand_id
1 'polypeptide(L)' 'MLWMAAGGALCVGIALICLRLWAGPMPFHMILATVLGVWLTFMLGTALMALVFLSSGTGHDDQVIDPLKDEVSIDD' A
#
# COMPACT_ATOMS: atom_id res chain seq x y z
N MET A 1 2.92 -0.76 -11.93
CA MET A 1 3.12 -1.99 -11.12
C MET A 1 4.57 -2.47 -11.07
N LEU A 2 5.26 -2.67 -12.20
CA LEU A 2 6.64 -3.22 -12.21
C LEU A 2 7.62 -2.45 -11.32
N TRP A 3 7.60 -1.12 -11.36
CA TRP A 3 8.43 -0.27 -10.51
C TRP A 3 8.12 -0.40 -9.02
N MET A 4 6.84 -0.56 -8.67
CA MET A 4 6.43 -0.76 -7.28
C MET A 4 6.82 -2.14 -6.77
N ALA A 5 6.71 -3.16 -7.63
CA ALA A 5 7.28 -4.47 -7.35
C ALA A 5 8.80 -4.36 -7.14
N ALA A 6 9.55 -3.71 -8.04
CA ALA A 6 11.00 -3.52 -7.84
C ALA A 6 11.33 -2.82 -6.51
N GLY A 7 10.56 -1.80 -6.13
CA GLY A 7 10.67 -1.14 -4.81
C GLY A 7 10.39 -2.08 -3.64
N GLY A 8 9.35 -2.90 -3.72
CA GLY A 8 9.08 -3.96 -2.75
C GLY A 8 10.24 -4.95 -2.64
N ALA A 9 10.93 -5.25 -3.75
CA ALA A 9 12.04 -6.22 -3.79
C ALA A 9 13.22 -5.67 -3.01
N LEU A 10 13.48 -4.38 -3.21
CA LEU A 10 14.48 -3.64 -2.49
C LEU A 10 14.17 -3.63 -0.99
N CYS A 11 12.92 -3.37 -0.58
CA CYS A 11 12.52 -3.42 0.83
C CYS A 11 12.72 -4.81 1.45
N VAL A 12 12.36 -5.88 0.73
CA VAL A 12 12.61 -7.27 1.16
C VAL A 12 14.11 -7.52 1.31
N GLY A 13 14.93 -7.09 0.34
CA GLY A 13 16.38 -7.23 0.38
C GLY A 13 16.99 -6.53 1.60
N ILE A 14 16.58 -5.29 1.86
CA ILE A 14 17.01 -4.52 3.03
C ILE A 14 16.61 -5.24 4.32
N ALA A 15 15.36 -5.70 4.43
CA ALA A 15 14.87 -6.41 5.62
C ALA A 15 15.68 -7.70 5.90
N LEU A 16 15.93 -8.50 4.86
CA LEU A 16 16.73 -9.72 4.98
C LEU A 16 18.19 -9.42 5.36
N ILE A 17 18.79 -8.37 4.81
CA ILE A 17 20.15 -7.95 5.17
C ILE A 17 20.19 -7.52 6.64
N CYS A 18 19.27 -6.65 7.08
CA CYS A 18 19.18 -6.23 8.47
C CYS A 18 19.01 -7.42 9.43
N LEU A 19 18.09 -8.34 9.11
CA LEU A 19 17.88 -9.55 9.90
C LEU A 19 19.11 -10.46 9.93
N ARG A 20 19.81 -10.62 8.81
CA ARG A 20 21.04 -11.42 8.75
C ARG A 20 22.14 -10.83 9.61
N LEU A 21 22.27 -9.50 9.64
CA LEU A 21 23.30 -8.80 10.41
C LEU A 21 23.01 -8.86 11.92
N TRP A 22 21.74 -8.85 12.34
CA TRP A 22 21.36 -8.84 13.76
C TRP A 22 21.12 -10.23 14.36
N ALA A 23 20.43 -11.11 13.64
CA ALA A 23 20.02 -12.43 14.15
C ALA A 23 20.97 -13.57 13.71
N GLY A 24 21.88 -13.32 12.76
CA GLY A 24 22.81 -14.33 12.24
C GLY A 24 22.18 -15.24 11.17
N PRO A 25 22.67 -16.49 11.01
CA PRO A 25 22.19 -17.41 9.97
C PRO A 25 20.68 -17.66 10.07
N MET A 26 19.95 -17.42 8.99
CA MET A 26 18.50 -17.54 8.96
C MET A 26 18.05 -18.90 8.40
N PRO A 27 17.15 -19.63 9.09
CA PRO A 27 16.52 -20.82 8.53
C PRO A 27 15.58 -20.44 7.38
N PHE A 28 15.32 -21.39 6.48
CA PHE A 28 14.53 -21.15 5.26
C PHE A 28 13.14 -20.56 5.53
N HIS A 29 12.47 -21.03 6.59
CA HIS A 29 11.10 -20.61 6.90
C HIS A 29 11.04 -19.13 7.32
N MET A 30 12.10 -18.62 7.97
CA MET A 30 12.23 -17.20 8.33
C MET A 30 12.41 -16.32 7.09
N ILE A 31 13.23 -16.77 6.13
CA ILE A 31 13.43 -16.05 4.87
C ILE A 31 12.11 -15.96 4.12
N LEU A 32 11.41 -17.09 3.97
CA LEU A 32 10.11 -17.14 3.28
C LEU A 32 9.07 -16.24 3.95
N ALA A 33 8.95 -16.31 5.29
CA ALA A 33 8.04 -15.47 6.06
C ALA A 33 8.36 -13.98 5.90
N THR A 34 9.65 -13.61 5.88
CA THR A 34 10.08 -12.21 5.69
C THR A 34 9.76 -11.72 4.29
N VAL A 35 10.07 -12.51 3.26
CA VAL A 35 9.77 -12.18 1.87
C VAL A 35 8.27 -11.97 1.69
N LEU A 36 7.45 -12.94 2.12
CA LEU A 36 6.00 -12.85 1.99
C LEU A 36 5.42 -11.69 2.81
N GLY A 37 5.81 -11.55 4.07
CA GLY A 37 5.31 -10.50 4.95
C GLY A 37 5.61 -9.10 4.43
N VAL A 38 6.89 -8.82 4.14
CA VAL A 38 7.32 -7.48 3.70
C VAL A 38 6.80 -7.17 2.31
N TRP A 39 6.93 -8.09 1.36
CA TRP A 39 6.51 -7.87 -0.02
C TRP A 39 4.99 -7.69 -0.14
N LEU A 40 4.21 -8.60 0.46
CA LEU A 40 2.76 -8.56 0.34
C LEU A 40 2.20 -7.30 1.00
N THR A 41 2.74 -6.91 2.16
CA THR A 41 2.31 -5.68 2.83
C THR A 41 2.61 -4.45 1.99
N PHE A 42 3.81 -4.36 1.40
CA PHE A 42 4.17 -3.27 0.50
C PHE A 42 3.23 -3.22 -0.71
N MET A 43 3.06 -4.35 -1.40
CA MET A 43 2.19 -4.45 -2.56
C MET A 43 0.73 -4.15 -2.23
N LEU A 44 0.24 -4.58 -1.07
CA LEU A 44 -1.10 -4.26 -0.60
C LEU A 44 -1.27 -2.74 -0.44
N GLY A 45 -0.31 -2.06 0.22
CA GLY A 45 -0.32 -0.60 0.31
C GLY A 45 -0.38 0.08 -1.05
N THR A 46 0.40 -0.41 -2.03
CA THR A 46 0.36 0.12 -3.40
C THR A 46 -0.96 -0.15 -4.12
N ALA A 47 -1.57 -1.31 -3.89
CA ALA A 47 -2.86 -1.66 -4.46
C ALA A 47 -3.97 -0.77 -3.89
N LEU A 48 -3.96 -0.52 -2.58
CA LEU A 48 -4.89 0.39 -1.94
C LEU A 48 -4.75 1.81 -2.48
N MET A 49 -3.52 2.32 -2.63
CA MET A 49 -3.29 3.63 -3.24
C MET A 49 -3.84 3.71 -4.67
N ALA A 50 -3.64 2.66 -5.48
CA ALA A 50 -4.19 2.59 -6.84
C ALA A 50 -5.73 2.57 -6.84
N LEU A 51 -6.35 1.86 -5.90
CA LEU A 51 -7.81 1.82 -5.75
C LEU A 51 -8.39 3.18 -5.34
N VAL A 52 -7.70 3.94 -4.50
CA VAL A 52 -8.11 5.32 -4.14
C VAL A 52 -8.15 6.20 -5.39
N PHE A 53 -7.12 6.17 -6.22
CA PHE A 53 -7.13 6.92 -7.48
C PHE A 53 -8.24 6.48 -8.42
N LEU A 54 -8.49 5.16 -8.52
CA LEU A 54 -9.59 4.65 -9.31
C LEU A 54 -10.94 5.15 -8.75
N SER A 55 -11.13 5.16 -7.43
CA SER A 55 -12.33 5.68 -6.78
C SER A 55 -12.59 7.15 -7.10
N SER A 56 -11.55 7.99 -7.01
CA SER A 56 -11.69 9.42 -7.35
C SER A 56 -12.00 9.65 -8.83
N GLY A 57 -11.49 8.79 -9.73
CA GLY A 57 -11.68 8.91 -11.16
C GLY A 57 -13.01 8.37 -11.67
N THR A 58 -13.74 7.57 -10.89
CA THR A 58 -15.03 6.97 -11.31
C THR A 58 -16.25 7.87 -11.06
N GLY A 59 -16.07 9.08 -10.50
CA GLY A 59 -17.16 10.02 -10.23
C GLY A 59 -18.16 9.52 -9.17
N HIS A 60 -17.75 8.54 -8.35
CA HIS A 60 -18.58 7.99 -7.28
C HIS A 60 -18.85 9.05 -6.19
N ASP A 61 -17.85 9.87 -5.93
CA ASP A 61 -17.89 10.91 -4.91
C ASP A 61 -18.81 12.09 -5.34
N ASP A 62 -18.97 12.31 -6.65
CA ASP A 62 -19.87 13.32 -7.23
C ASP A 62 -21.35 12.92 -7.20
N GLN A 63 -21.65 11.63 -7.01
CA GLN A 63 -23.02 11.11 -6.92
C GLN A 63 -23.60 11.20 -5.50
N VAL A 64 -22.82 11.70 -4.54
CA VAL A 64 -23.29 11.93 -3.17
C VAL A 64 -24.28 13.09 -3.19
N ILE A 65 -25.56 12.77 -2.94
CA ILE A 65 -26.60 13.78 -2.74
C ILE A 65 -26.36 14.43 -1.38
N ASP A 66 -26.05 15.73 -1.38
CA ASP A 66 -26.00 16.54 -0.15
C ASP A 66 -27.42 16.99 0.23
N PRO A 67 -28.01 16.44 1.32
CA PRO A 67 -29.38 16.76 1.73
C PRO A 67 -29.52 18.19 2.28
N LEU A 68 -28.42 18.84 2.65
CA LEU A 68 -28.41 20.16 3.28
C LEU A 68 -27.95 21.27 2.32
N LYS A 69 -27.71 20.93 1.05
CA LYS A 69 -27.25 21.85 0.00
C LYS A 69 -28.10 23.12 -0.13
N ASP A 70 -29.39 23.01 0.18
CA ASP A 70 -30.35 24.12 0.10
C ASP A 70 -30.59 24.82 1.46
N GLU A 71 -30.11 24.24 2.57
CA GLU A 71 -30.31 24.77 3.93
C GLU A 71 -29.10 25.60 4.42
N VAL A 72 -27.91 25.33 3.89
CA VAL A 72 -26.66 26.00 4.28
C VAL A 72 -25.96 26.53 3.04
N SER A 73 -25.98 27.85 2.83
CA SER A 73 -25.13 28.49 1.85
C SER A 73 -23.68 28.49 2.36
N ILE A 74 -22.89 27.52 1.93
CA ILE A 74 -21.44 27.60 2.03
C ILE A 74 -21.02 28.58 0.92
N ASP A 75 -20.72 29.83 1.30
CA ASP A 75 -20.11 30.80 0.37
C ASP A 75 -18.66 30.32 0.11
N ASP A 76 -18.27 30.24 -1.18
CA ASP A 76 -17.00 29.69 -1.66
C ASP A 76 -15.74 30.43 -1.13
#